data_AF-A0A3M6FFT9-F1
#
_entry.id   AF-A0A3M6FFT9-F1
#
_cell.length_a   1.000
_cell.length_b   1.000
_cell.length_c   1.000
_cell.angle_alpha   90.00
_cell.angle_beta   90.00
_cell.angle_gamma   90.00
#
_symmetry.space_group_name_H-M   'P 1'
#
loop_
_entity.id
_entity.type
_entity.pdbx_description
1 polymer ?
#
loop_
_entity_poly.entity_id
_entity_poly.type
_entity_poly.pdbx_seq_one_letter_code
_entity_poly.pdbx_strand_id
1 'polypeptide(L)'
;MEDWDRYSELMKGARGIYSPGLDPIAVLGIEARTDEERDRFAHLQAIAETKRVQKELEYQRAYDTAVAELNRGQQVINLRPDKMVLNERPPTAPSEVEGSGRLAVFVKPDCQACSVRVKALQQQGTPFDVYMLEDGGSDDKLRSWAIASGIEASKVRQKLITLNHDEGRLEAVLAASGTPLSNSMSFPIALRKTGGKWVRQ
;
A
#
# COMPACT_ATOMS: atom_id res chain seq x y z
N MET A 1 39.15 -10.86 14.94
CA MET A 1 39.93 -11.90 14.23
C MET A 1 39.18 -13.23 14.31
N GLU A 2 38.66 -13.60 15.48
CA GLU A 2 37.87 -14.82 15.72
C GLU A 2 36.69 -15.07 14.77
N ASP A 3 35.86 -14.05 14.48
CA ASP A 3 34.66 -14.22 13.63
C ASP A 3 35.01 -14.62 12.17
N TRP A 4 36.12 -14.09 11.62
CA TRP A 4 36.54 -14.40 10.26
C TRP A 4 37.11 -15.82 10.13
N ASP A 5 37.93 -16.23 11.10
CA ASP A 5 38.49 -17.57 11.14
C ASP A 5 37.38 -18.62 11.31
N ARG A 6 36.39 -18.33 12.17
CA ARG A 6 35.20 -19.16 12.33
C ARG A 6 34.39 -19.27 11.04
N TYR A 7 34.15 -18.15 10.35
CA TYR A 7 33.49 -18.17 9.04
C TYR A 7 34.24 -19.09 8.06
N SER A 8 35.56 -18.95 7.97
CA SER A 8 36.41 -19.76 7.08
C SER A 8 36.30 -21.25 7.39
N GLU A 9 36.32 -21.64 8.67
CA GLU A 9 36.14 -23.04 9.08
C GLU A 9 34.75 -23.57 8.78
N LEU A 10 33.69 -22.80 9.04
CA LEU A 10 32.31 -23.20 8.73
C LEU A 10 32.13 -23.44 7.22
N MET A 11 32.74 -22.60 6.38
CA MET A 11 32.67 -22.72 4.93
C MET A 11 33.49 -23.89 4.37
N LYS A 12 34.41 -24.50 5.13
CA LYS A 12 35.05 -25.77 4.76
C LYS A 12 34.15 -26.99 5.00
N GLY A 13 33.10 -26.83 5.80
CA GLY A 13 32.17 -27.89 6.19
C GLY A 13 30.86 -27.90 5.38
N ALA A 14 29.83 -28.54 5.96
CA ALA A 14 28.51 -28.68 5.33
C ALA A 14 27.88 -27.34 4.91
N ARG A 15 28.11 -26.26 5.68
CA ARG A 15 27.60 -24.92 5.36
C ARG A 15 28.12 -24.42 4.00
N GLY A 16 29.41 -24.58 3.71
CA GLY A 16 29.98 -24.16 2.43
C GLY A 16 29.57 -25.04 1.25
N ILE A 17 29.22 -26.31 1.50
CA ILE A 17 28.66 -27.21 0.49
C ILE A 17 27.22 -26.81 0.15
N TYR A 18 26.38 -26.56 1.16
CA TYR A 18 24.96 -26.24 0.95
C TYR A 18 24.72 -24.79 0.52
N SER A 19 25.59 -23.85 0.93
CA SER A 19 25.41 -22.42 0.68
C SER A 19 26.73 -21.75 0.29
N PRO A 20 27.33 -22.15 -0.85
CA PRO A 20 28.57 -21.54 -1.32
C PRO A 20 28.38 -20.04 -1.58
N GLY A 21 29.32 -19.21 -1.13
CA GLY A 21 29.31 -17.76 -1.36
C GLY A 21 28.32 -16.97 -0.50
N LEU A 22 27.67 -17.59 0.49
CA LEU A 22 26.84 -16.87 1.46
C LEU A 22 27.69 -15.88 2.26
N ASP A 23 27.13 -14.72 2.58
CA ASP A 23 27.89 -13.66 3.23
C ASP A 23 28.34 -14.06 4.65
N PRO A 24 29.50 -13.58 5.12
CA PRO A 24 30.04 -14.00 6.40
C PRO A 24 29.16 -13.70 7.61
N ILE A 25 28.38 -12.61 7.59
CA ILE A 25 27.55 -12.21 8.72
C ILE A 25 26.34 -13.14 8.82
N ALA A 26 25.70 -13.47 7.68
CA ALA A 26 24.63 -14.45 7.63
C ALA A 26 25.11 -15.85 8.02
N VAL A 27 26.28 -16.30 7.54
CA VAL A 27 26.85 -17.59 7.92
C VAL A 27 27.06 -17.68 9.43
N LEU A 28 27.66 -16.65 10.04
CA LEU A 28 27.91 -16.62 11.49
C LEU A 28 26.62 -16.51 12.31
N GLY A 29 25.62 -15.79 11.81
CA GLY A 29 24.31 -15.67 12.46
C GLY A 29 23.49 -16.96 12.41
N ILE A 30 23.49 -17.67 11.28
CA ILE A 30 22.79 -18.95 11.12
C ILE A 30 23.47 -20.03 11.97
N GLU A 31 24.79 -20.06 12.00
CA GLU A 31 25.59 -21.01 12.77
C GLU A 31 25.93 -20.49 14.19
N ALA A 32 25.14 -19.56 14.72
CA ALA A 32 25.35 -18.97 16.04
C ALA A 32 25.25 -20.01 17.16
N ARG A 33 26.18 -19.96 18.14
CA ARG A 33 26.24 -20.93 19.25
C ARG A 33 25.25 -20.61 20.36
N THR A 34 24.91 -19.32 20.49
CA THR A 34 23.99 -18.81 21.52
C THR A 34 23.03 -17.80 20.90
N ASP A 35 21.97 -17.49 21.63
CA ASP A 35 21.00 -16.48 21.19
C ASP A 35 21.63 -15.08 21.14
N GLU A 36 22.56 -14.76 22.05
CA GLU A 36 23.28 -13.48 22.03
C GLU A 36 24.19 -13.34 20.80
N GLU A 37 24.87 -14.42 20.39
CA GLU A 37 25.61 -14.42 19.13
C GLU A 37 24.68 -14.20 17.94
N ARG A 38 23.53 -14.88 17.94
CA ARG A 38 22.54 -14.76 16.86
C ARG A 38 22.02 -13.34 16.74
N ASP A 39 21.66 -12.72 17.86
CA ASP A 39 21.16 -11.34 17.92
C ASP A 39 22.23 -10.33 17.48
N ARG A 40 23.48 -10.51 17.92
CA ARG A 40 24.61 -9.67 17.49
C ARG A 40 24.78 -9.70 15.97
N PHE A 41 24.81 -10.89 15.35
CA PHE A 41 25.00 -11.00 13.91
C PHE A 41 23.77 -10.55 13.11
N ALA A 42 22.56 -10.81 13.60
CA ALA A 42 21.33 -10.27 12.99
C ALA A 42 21.33 -8.74 12.98
N HIS A 43 21.75 -8.10 14.07
CA HIS A 43 21.87 -6.65 14.13
C HIS A 43 22.93 -6.11 13.15
N LEU A 44 24.09 -6.78 13.04
CA LEU A 44 25.12 -6.43 12.06
C LEU A 44 24.62 -6.57 10.61
N GLN A 45 23.86 -7.63 10.31
CA GLN A 45 23.24 -7.82 9.00
C GLN A 45 22.29 -6.68 8.68
N ALA A 46 21.42 -6.30 9.62
CA ALA A 46 20.46 -5.21 9.43
C ALA A 46 21.15 -3.88 9.10
N ILE A 47 22.25 -3.56 9.79
CA ILE A 47 23.06 -2.37 9.50
C ILE A 47 23.70 -2.45 8.10
N ALA A 48 24.25 -3.62 7.73
CA ALA A 48 24.88 -3.82 6.44
C ALA A 48 23.88 -3.69 5.28
N GLU A 49 22.71 -4.33 5.40
CA GLU A 49 21.63 -4.26 4.40
C GLU A 49 21.07 -2.86 4.28
N THR A 50 20.87 -2.14 5.38
CA THR A 50 20.43 -0.74 5.35
C THR A 50 21.39 0.11 4.51
N LYS A 51 22.70 -0.07 4.71
CA LYS A 51 23.73 0.65 3.92
C LYS A 51 23.73 0.23 2.45
N ARG A 52 23.52 -1.06 2.15
CA ARG A 52 23.45 -1.57 0.77
C ARG A 52 22.26 -0.96 0.03
N VAL A 53 21.07 -1.03 0.62
CA VAL A 53 19.83 -0.48 0.05
C VAL A 53 19.93 1.03 -0.13
N GLN A 54 20.57 1.75 0.79
CA GLN A 54 20.77 3.19 0.65
C GLN A 54 21.60 3.53 -0.59
N LYS A 55 22.69 2.78 -0.85
CA LYS A 55 23.52 2.97 -2.06
C LYS A 55 22.73 2.66 -3.33
N GLU A 56 21.92 1.62 -3.31
CA GLU A 56 21.08 1.24 -4.45
C GLU A 56 20.02 2.32 -4.74
N LEU A 57 19.42 2.90 -3.71
CA LEU A 57 18.46 3.99 -3.85
C LEU A 57 19.11 5.26 -4.40
N GLU A 58 20.32 5.59 -3.94
CA GLU A 58 21.10 6.71 -4.47
C GLU A 58 21.43 6.52 -5.95
N TYR A 59 21.88 5.32 -6.33
CA TYR A 59 22.11 4.97 -7.73
C TYR A 59 20.84 5.05 -8.55
N GLN A 60 19.72 4.54 -8.03
CA GLN A 60 18.44 4.57 -8.74
C GLN A 60 17.97 5.99 -9.04
N ARG A 61 18.13 6.92 -8.09
CA ARG A 61 17.82 8.34 -8.33
C ARG A 61 18.70 8.95 -9.43
N ALA A 62 19.98 8.58 -9.49
CA ALA A 62 20.88 9.02 -10.55
C ALA A 62 20.46 8.43 -11.90
N TYR A 63 20.08 7.15 -11.93
CA TYR A 63 19.57 6.48 -13.12
C TYR A 63 18.28 7.14 -13.64
N ASP A 64 17.30 7.40 -12.76
CA ASP A 64 16.06 8.10 -13.12
C ASP A 64 16.33 9.49 -13.70
N THR A 65 17.30 10.21 -13.14
CA THR A 65 17.74 11.50 -13.66
C THR A 65 18.31 11.35 -15.07
N ALA A 66 19.20 10.38 -15.29
CA ALA A 66 19.78 10.10 -16.61
C ALA A 66 18.68 9.72 -17.63
N VAL A 67 17.72 8.90 -17.24
CA VAL A 67 16.56 8.54 -18.09
C VAL A 67 15.74 9.78 -18.45
N ALA A 68 15.47 10.67 -17.50
CA ALA A 68 14.73 11.90 -17.76
C ALA A 68 15.48 12.84 -18.72
N GLU A 69 16.80 12.91 -18.61
CA GLU A 69 17.66 13.69 -19.51
C GLU A 69 17.66 13.15 -20.93
N LEU A 70 17.83 11.84 -21.09
CA LEU A 70 17.81 11.17 -22.40
C LEU A 70 16.47 11.35 -23.12
N ASN A 71 15.38 11.43 -22.36
CA ASN A 71 14.04 11.55 -22.90
C ASN A 71 13.52 13.00 -22.97
N ARG A 72 14.34 13.99 -22.63
CA ARG A 72 13.98 15.41 -22.63
C ARG A 72 13.76 15.89 -24.08
N GLY A 73 12.50 15.88 -24.54
CA GLY A 73 12.10 16.31 -25.89
C GLY A 73 11.27 15.28 -26.67
N GLN A 74 11.18 14.05 -26.18
CA GLN A 74 10.19 13.08 -26.64
C GLN A 74 8.96 13.18 -25.74
N GLN A 75 7.74 13.17 -26.31
CA GLN A 75 6.55 12.88 -25.52
C GLN A 75 6.63 11.41 -25.08
N VAL A 76 7.35 11.16 -23.99
CA VAL A 76 7.25 9.86 -23.32
C VAL A 76 5.87 9.83 -22.71
N ILE A 77 5.02 8.94 -23.23
CA ILE A 77 3.81 8.55 -22.53
C ILE A 77 4.30 8.02 -21.19
N ASN A 78 4.13 8.82 -20.14
CA ASN A 78 4.38 8.40 -18.77
C ASN A 78 3.34 7.33 -18.43
N LEU A 79 3.57 6.10 -18.88
CA LEU A 79 3.09 4.91 -18.20
C LEU A 79 3.89 4.84 -16.91
N ARG A 80 3.58 5.72 -15.95
CA ARG A 80 3.83 5.36 -14.56
C ARG A 80 3.09 4.05 -14.39
N PRO A 81 3.78 2.94 -14.07
CA PRO A 81 3.06 1.82 -13.51
C PRO A 81 2.46 2.39 -12.23
N ASP A 82 1.14 2.53 -12.18
CA ASP A 82 0.46 2.67 -10.90
C ASP A 82 1.02 1.55 -10.03
N LYS A 83 1.80 1.96 -9.03
CA LYS A 83 2.53 1.16 -8.04
C LYS A 83 2.10 -0.33 -8.10
N MET A 84 2.90 -1.18 -8.74
CA MET A 84 2.93 -2.58 -8.33
C MET A 84 3.46 -2.57 -6.90
N VAL A 85 2.55 -2.48 -5.95
CA VAL A 85 2.82 -2.71 -4.54
C VAL A 85 3.14 -4.19 -4.43
N LEU A 86 4.43 -4.52 -4.45
CA LEU A 86 4.90 -5.75 -3.85
C LEU A 86 4.62 -5.60 -2.36
N ASN A 87 3.62 -6.34 -1.88
CA ASN A 87 3.23 -6.41 -0.49
C ASN A 87 4.35 -7.03 0.35
N GLU A 88 5.25 -6.20 0.86
CA GLU A 88 5.97 -6.46 2.10
C GLU A 88 6.00 -5.16 2.91
N ARG A 89 4.91 -4.90 3.64
CA ARG A 89 4.84 -3.78 4.58
C ARG A 89 4.84 -4.33 6.01
N PRO A 90 5.78 -3.90 6.88
CA PRO A 90 5.73 -4.26 8.29
C PRO A 90 4.46 -3.70 8.96
N PRO A 91 3.90 -4.37 9.98
CA PRO A 91 2.56 -4.09 10.48
C PRO A 91 2.58 -2.97 11.53
N THR A 92 3.05 -1.77 11.20
CA THR A 92 2.92 -0.61 12.11
C THR A 92 3.14 0.72 11.36
N ALA A 93 2.20 1.08 10.51
CA ALA A 93 1.85 2.47 10.27
C ALA A 93 0.42 2.52 9.73
N PRO A 94 -0.52 3.27 10.34
CA PRO A 94 -1.80 3.51 9.69
C PRO A 94 -1.48 4.14 8.34
N SER A 95 -1.88 3.47 7.27
CA SER A 95 -1.78 4.03 5.92
C SER A 95 -2.40 5.42 5.99
N GLU A 96 -1.61 6.46 5.78
CA GLU A 96 -2.19 7.74 5.39
C GLU A 96 -3.12 7.40 4.24
N VAL A 97 -4.41 7.61 4.46
CA VAL A 97 -5.42 7.43 3.42
C VAL A 97 -5.08 8.50 2.38
N GLU A 98 -4.17 8.17 1.46
CA GLU A 98 -3.87 8.95 0.27
C GLU A 98 -5.10 8.81 -0.61
N GLY A 99 -6.08 9.67 -0.37
CA GLY A 99 -7.14 9.90 -1.34
C GLY A 99 -6.47 10.37 -2.63
N SER A 100 -6.84 9.76 -3.75
CA SER A 100 -6.43 10.10 -5.13
C SER A 100 -6.81 11.53 -5.56
N GLY A 101 -7.26 12.39 -4.63
CA GLY A 101 -7.97 13.64 -4.88
C GLY A 101 -9.42 13.46 -5.36
N ARG A 102 -9.82 12.21 -5.67
CA ARG A 102 -11.18 11.83 -6.06
C ARG A 102 -12.10 11.78 -4.83
N LEU A 103 -13.40 11.87 -5.09
CA LEU A 103 -14.42 11.84 -4.04
C LEU A 103 -14.56 10.42 -3.49
N ALA A 104 -14.36 10.22 -2.19
CA ALA A 104 -14.65 8.96 -1.53
C ALA A 104 -16.10 8.97 -1.03
N VAL A 105 -16.91 7.98 -1.43
CA VAL A 105 -18.32 7.86 -1.07
C VAL A 105 -18.52 6.59 -0.26
N PHE A 106 -18.71 6.75 1.04
CA PHE A 106 -18.97 5.67 1.97
C PHE A 106 -20.46 5.36 2.02
N VAL A 107 -20.82 4.08 1.90
CA VAL A 107 -22.20 3.61 1.76
C VAL A 107 -22.47 2.39 2.64
N LYS A 108 -23.73 2.20 3.03
CA LYS A 108 -24.24 0.96 3.60
C LYS A 108 -25.15 0.24 2.60
N PRO A 109 -25.31 -1.09 2.68
CA PRO A 109 -26.19 -1.85 1.78
C PRO A 109 -27.64 -1.35 1.83
N ASP A 110 -28.18 -1.15 3.03
CA ASP A 110 -29.57 -0.74 3.27
C ASP A 110 -29.72 0.78 3.34
N CYS A 111 -29.26 1.49 2.30
CA CYS A 111 -29.22 2.95 2.26
C CYS A 111 -29.74 3.50 0.93
N GLN A 112 -31.03 3.86 0.89
CA GLN A 112 -31.64 4.42 -0.32
C GLN A 112 -31.00 5.75 -0.75
N ALA A 113 -30.63 6.60 0.21
CA ALA A 113 -29.93 7.86 -0.06
C ALA A 113 -28.56 7.64 -0.72
N CYS A 114 -27.92 6.50 -0.44
CA CYS A 114 -26.62 6.15 -1.02
C CYS A 114 -26.76 5.90 -2.52
N SER A 115 -27.74 5.10 -2.94
CA SER A 115 -28.02 4.84 -4.36
C SER A 115 -28.34 6.12 -5.13
N VAL A 116 -29.15 7.02 -4.54
CA VAL A 116 -29.46 8.33 -5.14
C VAL A 116 -28.20 9.18 -5.32
N ARG A 117 -27.34 9.25 -4.30
CA ARG A 117 -26.11 10.06 -4.34
C ARG A 117 -25.13 9.54 -5.38
N VAL A 118 -24.86 8.23 -5.44
CA VAL A 118 -23.91 7.67 -6.44
C VAL A 118 -24.43 7.85 -7.86
N LYS A 119 -25.75 7.71 -8.08
CA LYS A 119 -26.37 7.95 -9.39
C LYS A 119 -26.24 9.41 -9.81
N ALA A 120 -26.48 10.36 -8.90
CA ALA A 120 -26.32 11.79 -9.18
C ALA A 120 -24.86 12.14 -9.52
N LEU A 121 -23.89 11.63 -8.75
CA LEU A 121 -22.47 11.83 -9.02
C LEU A 121 -22.05 11.25 -10.38
N GLN A 122 -22.55 10.07 -10.71
CA GLN A 122 -22.31 9.42 -12.00
C GLN A 122 -22.87 10.22 -13.18
N GLN A 123 -24.05 10.84 -13.03
CA GLN A 123 -24.67 11.69 -14.06
C GLN A 123 -23.92 13.00 -14.26
N GLN A 124 -23.31 13.54 -13.20
CA GLN A 124 -22.45 14.72 -13.27
C GLN A 124 -21.08 14.45 -13.92
N GLY A 125 -20.73 13.17 -14.15
CA GLY A 125 -19.42 12.80 -14.68
C GLY A 125 -18.28 12.96 -13.67
N THR A 126 -18.59 13.16 -12.39
CA THR A 126 -17.59 13.27 -11.33
C THR A 126 -16.94 11.90 -11.11
N PRO A 127 -15.61 11.77 -11.16
CA PRO A 127 -14.96 10.52 -10.76
C PRO A 127 -15.00 10.35 -9.24
N PHE A 128 -15.43 9.17 -8.77
CA PHE A 128 -15.54 8.87 -7.34
C PHE A 128 -15.27 7.40 -7.04
N ASP A 129 -14.95 7.14 -5.78
CA ASP A 129 -14.58 5.83 -5.28
C ASP A 129 -15.61 5.44 -4.21
N VAL A 130 -16.35 4.36 -4.44
CA VAL A 130 -17.33 3.82 -3.49
C VAL A 130 -16.61 2.92 -2.48
N TYR A 131 -16.93 3.08 -1.20
CA TYR A 131 -16.49 2.23 -0.11
C TYR A 131 -17.71 1.71 0.64
N MET A 132 -17.96 0.40 0.57
CA MET A 132 -19.10 -0.23 1.24
C MET A 132 -18.73 -0.68 2.64
N LEU A 133 -19.56 -0.30 3.61
CA LEU A 133 -19.46 -0.74 5.00
C LEU A 133 -20.26 -2.02 5.22
N GLU A 134 -19.81 -2.83 6.18
CA GLU A 134 -20.59 -3.94 6.77
C GLU A 134 -21.09 -5.00 5.76
N ASP A 135 -20.40 -5.20 4.62
CA ASP A 135 -20.81 -6.19 3.62
C ASP A 135 -20.24 -7.61 3.86
N GLY A 136 -19.41 -7.75 4.90
CA GLY A 136 -18.68 -8.98 5.20
C GLY A 136 -17.60 -9.32 4.17
N GLY A 137 -17.12 -8.34 3.39
CA GLY A 137 -16.09 -8.52 2.37
C GLY A 137 -16.59 -9.29 1.13
N SER A 138 -17.90 -9.28 0.87
CA SER A 138 -18.49 -10.04 -0.24
C SER A 138 -18.55 -9.19 -1.52
N ASP A 139 -17.64 -9.47 -2.45
CA ASP A 139 -17.62 -8.88 -3.79
C ASP A 139 -18.96 -9.00 -4.52
N ASP A 140 -19.66 -10.12 -4.36
CA ASP A 140 -20.93 -10.37 -5.03
C ASP A 140 -22.04 -9.45 -4.49
N LYS A 141 -22.05 -9.16 -3.18
CA LYS A 141 -22.98 -8.20 -2.59
C LYS A 141 -22.68 -6.78 -3.06
N LEU A 142 -21.41 -6.38 -3.05
CA LEU A 142 -20.97 -5.07 -3.53
C LEU A 142 -21.35 -4.87 -5.01
N ARG A 143 -21.12 -5.88 -5.84
CA ARG A 143 -21.49 -5.86 -7.26
C ARG A 143 -23.01 -5.79 -7.45
N SER A 144 -23.77 -6.59 -6.70
CA SER A 144 -25.24 -6.60 -6.77
C SER A 144 -25.83 -5.26 -6.37
N TRP A 145 -25.32 -4.67 -5.29
CA TRP A 145 -25.72 -3.33 -4.84
C TRP A 145 -25.38 -2.25 -5.87
N ALA A 146 -24.21 -2.32 -6.50
CA ALA A 146 -23.80 -1.35 -7.52
C ALA A 146 -24.74 -1.39 -8.74
N ILE A 147 -25.11 -2.59 -9.19
CA ILE A 147 -26.09 -2.80 -10.26
C ILE A 147 -27.46 -2.24 -9.85
N ALA A 148 -27.95 -2.60 -8.65
CA ALA A 148 -29.23 -2.12 -8.14
C ALA A 148 -29.26 -0.58 -7.97
N SER A 149 -28.12 0.02 -7.64
CA SER A 149 -27.94 1.47 -7.51
C SER A 149 -27.80 2.20 -8.85
N GLY A 150 -27.77 1.46 -9.97
CA GLY A 150 -27.69 2.02 -11.32
C GLY A 150 -26.29 2.52 -11.70
N ILE A 151 -25.23 2.00 -11.07
CA ILE A 151 -23.85 2.27 -11.47
C ILE A 151 -23.59 1.57 -12.81
N GLU A 152 -23.14 2.33 -13.81
CA GLU A 152 -22.86 1.82 -15.14
C GLU A 152 -21.56 1.01 -15.14
N ALA A 153 -21.63 -0.25 -15.59
CA ALA A 153 -20.46 -1.12 -15.65
C ALA A 153 -19.33 -0.55 -16.54
N SER A 154 -19.66 0.22 -17.58
CA SER A 154 -18.68 0.90 -18.43
C SER A 154 -17.83 1.90 -17.66
N LYS A 155 -18.44 2.70 -16.77
CA LYS A 155 -17.76 3.69 -15.92
C LYS A 155 -16.88 3.03 -14.87
N VAL A 156 -17.26 1.84 -14.39
CA VAL A 156 -16.40 1.03 -13.52
C VAL A 156 -15.19 0.48 -14.29
N ARG A 157 -15.40 -0.10 -15.47
CA ARG A 157 -14.32 -0.62 -16.32
C ARG A 157 -13.31 0.47 -16.74
N GLN A 158 -13.79 1.70 -16.97
CA GLN A 158 -12.95 2.86 -17.29
C GLN A 158 -12.29 3.50 -16.06
N LYS A 159 -12.48 2.92 -14.85
CA LYS A 159 -12.00 3.48 -13.57
C LYS A 159 -12.48 4.91 -13.28
N LEU A 160 -13.60 5.33 -13.89
CA LEU A 160 -14.28 6.57 -13.51
C LEU A 160 -15.00 6.39 -12.18
N ILE A 161 -15.48 5.18 -11.90
CA ILE A 161 -16.02 4.79 -10.60
C ILE A 161 -15.27 3.55 -10.12
N THR A 162 -14.81 3.52 -8.88
CA THR A 162 -14.25 2.29 -8.28
C THR A 162 -15.20 1.75 -7.23
N LEU A 163 -15.28 0.44 -7.09
CA LEU A 163 -16.06 -0.23 -6.05
C LEU A 163 -15.07 -0.90 -5.09
N ASN A 164 -15.15 -0.57 -3.80
CA ASN A 164 -14.24 -1.08 -2.78
C ASN A 164 -15.00 -1.44 -1.50
N HIS A 165 -14.38 -2.27 -0.68
CA HIS A 165 -14.76 -2.47 0.72
C HIS A 165 -14.15 -1.36 1.58
N ASP A 166 -14.85 -0.93 2.64
CA ASP A 166 -14.35 0.13 3.52
C ASP A 166 -13.09 -0.29 4.28
N GLU A 167 -12.99 -1.54 4.75
CA GLU A 167 -11.82 -2.07 5.49
C GLU A 167 -11.32 -1.15 6.63
N GLY A 168 -12.23 -0.42 7.28
CA GLY A 168 -11.88 0.52 8.37
C GLY A 168 -11.40 1.90 7.89
N ARG A 169 -11.49 2.18 6.59
CA ARG A 169 -11.07 3.47 6.01
C ARG A 169 -11.88 4.63 6.54
N LEU A 170 -13.21 4.50 6.65
CA LEU A 170 -14.05 5.58 7.18
C LEU A 170 -13.63 5.93 8.62
N GLU A 171 -13.40 4.92 9.46
CA GLU A 171 -12.95 5.12 10.84
C GLU A 171 -11.62 5.88 10.89
N ALA A 172 -10.64 5.45 10.09
CA ALA A 172 -9.34 6.13 10.01
C ALA A 172 -9.47 7.60 9.56
N VAL A 173 -10.33 7.88 8.58
CA VAL A 173 -10.56 9.24 8.08
C VAL A 173 -11.25 10.13 9.11
N LEU A 174 -12.26 9.59 9.80
CA LEU A 174 -13.00 10.31 10.84
C LEU A 174 -12.11 10.58 12.07
N ALA A 175 -11.32 9.60 12.50
CA ALA A 175 -10.35 9.73 13.58
C ALA A 175 -9.31 10.83 13.30
N ALA A 176 -8.76 10.88 12.08
CA ALA A 176 -7.85 11.94 11.65
C ALA A 176 -8.50 13.34 11.65
N SER A 177 -9.84 13.40 11.63
CA SER A 177 -10.63 14.63 11.66
C SER A 177 -11.19 14.92 13.07
N GLY A 178 -10.80 14.16 14.10
CA GLY A 178 -11.28 14.29 15.47
C GLY A 178 -12.76 13.97 15.66
N THR A 179 -13.40 13.30 14.69
CA THR A 179 -14.80 12.90 14.76
C THR A 179 -14.86 11.39 15.00
N PRO A 180 -15.41 10.88 16.11
CA PRO A 180 -15.57 9.45 16.27
C PRO A 180 -16.67 8.91 15.35
N LEU A 181 -16.50 7.67 14.87
CA LEU A 181 -17.58 6.95 14.20
C LEU A 181 -18.71 6.71 15.21
N SER A 182 -19.96 6.94 14.80
CA SER A 182 -21.15 6.77 15.63
C SER A 182 -22.20 5.97 14.88
N ASN A 183 -22.94 5.13 15.61
CA ASN A 183 -24.09 4.38 15.07
C ASN A 183 -25.23 5.30 14.59
N SER A 184 -25.27 6.56 15.05
CA SER A 184 -26.24 7.56 14.61
C SER A 184 -25.83 8.31 13.32
N MET A 185 -24.68 7.96 12.74
CA MET A 185 -24.17 8.64 11.55
C MET A 185 -24.99 8.28 10.32
N SER A 186 -25.44 9.30 9.59
CA SER A 186 -26.23 9.13 8.36
C SER A 186 -25.33 8.93 7.14
N PHE A 187 -25.70 7.94 6.32
CA PHE A 187 -25.09 7.62 5.04
C PHE A 187 -25.93 8.16 3.87
N PRO A 188 -25.32 8.52 2.73
CA PRO A 188 -23.89 8.38 2.40
C PRO A 188 -23.02 9.46 3.03
N ILE A 189 -21.74 9.13 3.22
CA ILE A 189 -20.72 10.10 3.62
C ILE A 189 -19.79 10.29 2.43
N ALA A 190 -19.76 11.50 1.87
CA ALA A 190 -18.90 11.85 0.76
C ALA A 190 -17.77 12.75 1.28
N LEU A 191 -16.52 12.31 1.12
CA LEU A 191 -15.32 13.00 1.63
C LEU A 191 -14.32 13.20 0.51
N ARG A 192 -13.65 14.34 0.51
CA ARG A 192 -12.56 14.64 -0.42
C ARG A 192 -11.35 15.15 0.35
N LYS A 193 -10.14 14.71 -0.04
CA LYS A 193 -8.89 15.20 0.55
C LYS A 193 -8.49 16.50 -0.15
N THR A 194 -8.57 17.62 0.59
CA THR A 194 -8.21 18.97 0.13
C THR A 194 -7.16 19.54 1.08
N GLY A 195 -5.97 19.90 0.56
CA GLY A 195 -4.89 20.46 1.39
C GLY A 195 -4.45 19.54 2.54
N GLY A 196 -4.46 18.22 2.31
CA GLY A 196 -4.11 17.21 3.32
C GLY A 196 -5.22 16.84 4.30
N LYS A 197 -6.34 17.59 4.33
CA LYS A 197 -7.48 17.33 5.22
C LYS A 197 -8.65 16.73 4.48
N TRP A 198 -9.40 15.85 5.15
CA TRP A 198 -10.64 15.32 4.61
C TRP A 198 -11.79 16.29 4.88
N VAL A 199 -12.54 16.61 3.83
CA VAL A 199 -13.65 17.58 3.87
C VAL A 199 -14.90 16.92 3.33
N ARG A 200 -16.02 17.07 4.03
CA ARG A 200 -17.34 16.57 3.59
C ARG A 200 -17.85 17.36 2.39
N GLN A 201 -18.54 16.69 1.48
CA GLN A 201 -19.04 17.23 0.20
C GLN A 201 -20.53 16.98 0.01
#